data_AF-A0A3M1EQ53-F1
#
_entry.id   AF-A0A3M1EQ53-F1
#
_cell.length_a   1.000
_cell.length_b   1.000
_cell.length_c   1.000
_cell.angle_alpha   90.00
_cell.angle_beta   90.00
_cell.angle_gamma   90.00
#
_symmetry.space_group_name_H-M   'P 1'
#
loop_
_entity.id
_entity.type
_entity.pdbx_description
1 polymer ?
#
loop_
_entity_poly.entity_id
_entity_poly.type
_entity_poly.pdbx_seq_one_letter_code
_entity_poly.pdbx_strand_id
1 'polypeptide(L)'
;MAEVLTYLENLVRETHKPEAEIMTLALQTGLRQLWREHILGRYLRGEIARHEAVEAVGIDWVELAERQNEAMMEDLAWALEK
;
A
#
# COMPACT_ATOMS: atom_id res chain seq x y z
N MET A 1 9.10 -12.51 12.71
CA MET A 1 10.33 -13.04 12.09
C MET A 1 10.16 -14.49 11.66
N ALA A 2 9.74 -15.41 12.55
CA ALA A 2 9.53 -16.83 12.18
C ALA A 2 8.56 -17.01 10.99
N GLU A 3 7.45 -16.28 10.95
CA GLU A 3 6.48 -16.37 9.84
C GLU A 3 7.04 -15.90 8.49
N VAL A 4 7.89 -14.87 8.49
CA VAL A 4 8.50 -14.32 7.25
C VAL A 4 9.47 -15.34 6.64
N LEU A 5 10.25 -16.02 7.48
CA LEU A 5 11.11 -17.12 7.04
C LEU A 5 10.29 -18.27 6.45
N THR A 6 9.17 -18.65 7.08
CA THR A 6 8.26 -19.67 6.53
C THR A 6 7.70 -19.26 5.16
N TYR A 7 7.32 -18.00 4.97
CA TYR A 7 6.87 -17.51 3.65
C TYR A 7 7.98 -17.54 2.61
N LEU A 8 9.20 -17.13 2.96
CA LEU A 8 10.35 -17.19 2.07
C LEU A 8 10.65 -18.62 1.64
N GLU A 9 10.70 -19.57 2.60
CA GLU A 9 10.93 -20.99 2.33
C GLU A 9 9.85 -21.57 1.41
N ASN A 10 8.58 -21.25 1.66
CA ASN A 10 7.47 -21.69 0.81
C ASN A 10 7.58 -21.12 -0.61
N LEU A 11 7.88 -19.82 -0.75
CA LEU A 11 8.03 -19.18 -2.05
C LEU A 11 9.22 -19.76 -2.82
N VAL A 12 10.37 -19.98 -2.19
CA VAL A 12 11.53 -20.62 -2.82
C VAL A 12 11.15 -22.01 -3.31
N ARG A 13 10.50 -22.82 -2.47
CA ARG A 13 10.09 -24.19 -2.80
C ARG A 13 9.09 -24.26 -3.95
N GLU A 14 8.07 -23.40 -3.94
CA GLU A 14 6.97 -23.47 -4.90
C GLU A 14 7.31 -22.79 -6.23
N THR A 15 8.04 -21.67 -6.19
CA THR A 15 8.41 -20.92 -7.40
C THR A 15 9.71 -21.41 -8.03
N HIS A 16 10.49 -22.24 -7.32
CA HIS A 16 11.82 -22.71 -7.72
C HIS A 16 12.82 -21.58 -8.02
N LYS A 17 12.59 -20.39 -7.46
CA LYS A 17 13.47 -19.22 -7.59
C LYS A 17 14.52 -19.20 -6.48
N PRO A 18 15.72 -18.66 -6.73
CA PRO A 18 16.72 -18.45 -5.69
C PRO A 18 16.18 -17.57 -4.55
N GLU A 19 16.56 -17.89 -3.32
CA GLU A 19 16.17 -17.11 -2.13
C GLU A 19 16.50 -15.62 -2.28
N ALA A 20 17.70 -15.31 -2.81
CA ALA A 20 18.13 -13.92 -3.04
C ALA A 20 17.21 -13.17 -4.03
N GLU A 21 16.66 -13.87 -5.04
CA GLU A 21 15.71 -13.28 -5.98
C GLU A 21 14.39 -12.97 -5.28
N ILE A 22 13.85 -13.91 -4.50
CA ILE A 22 12.61 -13.70 -3.74
C ILE A 22 12.77 -12.58 -2.72
N MET A 23 13.89 -12.55 -1.99
CA MET A 23 14.21 -11.49 -1.04
C MET A 23 14.28 -10.11 -1.70
N THR A 24 14.92 -10.02 -2.87
CA THR A 24 15.01 -8.77 -3.63
C THR A 24 13.62 -8.33 -4.09
N LEU A 25 12.80 -9.25 -4.60
CA LEU A 25 11.43 -8.97 -5.02
C LEU A 25 10.56 -8.48 -3.85
N ALA A 26 10.67 -9.14 -2.69
CA ALA A 26 9.96 -8.77 -1.48
C ALA A 26 10.35 -7.36 -1.02
N LEU A 27 11.65 -7.05 -0.99
CA LEU A 27 12.14 -5.71 -0.63
C LEU A 27 11.64 -4.64 -1.59
N GLN A 28 11.77 -4.85 -2.90
CA GLN A 28 11.32 -3.90 -3.91
C GLN A 28 9.80 -3.66 -3.84
N THR A 29 9.03 -4.73 -3.63
CA THR A 29 7.57 -4.65 -3.53
C THR A 29 7.16 -3.94 -2.25
N GLY A 30 7.79 -4.27 -1.12
CA GLY A 30 7.57 -3.60 0.16
C GLY A 30 7.88 -2.10 0.09
N LEU A 31 9.03 -1.72 -0.48
CA LEU A 31 9.39 -0.31 -0.63
C LEU A 31 8.40 0.46 -1.52
N ARG A 32 7.96 -0.12 -2.64
CA ARG A 32 6.93 0.49 -3.49
C ARG A 32 5.62 0.68 -2.74
N GLN A 33 5.19 -0.33 -1.98
CA GLN A 33 3.97 -0.26 -1.19
C GLN A 33 4.06 0.82 -0.11
N LEU A 34 5.14 0.83 0.68
CA LEU A 34 5.36 1.80 1.74
C LEU A 34 5.41 3.23 1.20
N TRP A 35 6.08 3.44 0.07
CA TRP A 35 6.12 4.75 -0.59
C TRP A 35 4.74 5.20 -1.03
N ARG A 36 3.96 4.31 -1.62
CA ARG A 36 2.59 4.61 -2.04
C ARG A 36 1.70 5.00 -0.86
N GLU A 37 1.71 4.20 0.20
CA GLU A 37 0.93 4.47 1.42
C GLU A 37 1.31 5.83 2.04
N HIS A 38 2.61 6.12 2.07
CA HIS A 38 3.10 7.42 2.53
C HIS A 38 2.53 8.58 1.72
N ILE A 39 2.64 8.55 0.39
CA ILE A 39 2.16 9.61 -0.50
C ILE A 39 0.65 9.77 -0.42
N LEU A 40 -0.12 8.68 -0.46
CA LEU A 40 -1.58 8.73 -0.34
C LEU A 40 -2.01 9.31 1.00
N GLY A 41 -1.33 8.96 2.09
CA GLY A 41 -1.59 9.55 3.40
C GLY A 41 -1.34 11.06 3.43
N ARG A 42 -0.26 11.53 2.80
CA ARG A 42 0.02 12.97 2.67
C ARG A 42 -1.07 13.67 1.86
N TYR A 43 -1.51 13.05 0.76
CA TYR A 43 -2.58 13.58 -0.09
C TYR A 43 -3.90 13.72 0.67
N LEU A 44 -4.37 12.66 1.35
CA LEU A 44 -5.63 12.68 2.10
C LEU A 44 -5.63 13.67 3.27
N ARG A 45 -4.45 14.00 3.82
CA ARG A 45 -4.28 15.06 4.83
C ARG A 45 -4.15 16.47 4.24
N GLY A 46 -4.21 16.62 2.90
CA GLY A 46 -4.08 17.90 2.21
C GLY A 46 -2.66 18.47 2.19
N GLU A 47 -1.64 17.65 2.47
CA GLU A 47 -0.23 18.09 2.52
C GLU A 47 0.41 18.21 1.13
N ILE A 48 -0.18 17.56 0.12
CA ILE A 48 0.20 17.65 -1.29
C ILE A 48 -1.07 17.76 -2.15
N ALA A 49 -0.94 18.40 -3.31
CA ALA A 49 -2.03 18.49 -4.26
C ALA A 49 -2.29 17.15 -4.98
N ARG A 50 -3.51 16.97 -5.48
CA ARG A 50 -3.92 15.76 -6.20
C ARG A 50 -2.99 15.42 -7.37
N HIS A 51 -2.59 16.42 -8.16
CA HIS A 51 -1.73 16.18 -9.32
C HIS A 51 -0.34 15.66 -8.93
N GLU A 52 0.23 16.14 -7.82
CA GLU A 52 1.51 15.66 -7.28
C GLU A 52 1.40 14.21 -6.80
N ALA A 53 0.28 13.86 -6.16
CA ALA A 53 0.00 12.48 -5.77
C ALA A 53 -0.17 11.56 -6.99
N VAL A 54 -0.91 11.99 -8.01
CA VAL A 54 -1.11 11.23 -9.26
C VAL A 54 0.22 11.00 -9.97
N GLU A 55 1.09 12.00 -10.03
CA GLU A 55 2.41 11.86 -10.64
C GLU A 55 3.30 10.85 -9.87
N ALA A 56 3.22 10.85 -8.54
CA ALA A 56 4.06 10.01 -7.69
C ALA A 56 3.60 8.54 -7.61
N VAL A 57 2.29 8.26 -7.61
CA VAL A 57 1.77 6.90 -7.40
C VAL A 57 0.80 6.39 -8.48
N GLY A 58 0.35 7.26 -9.39
CA GLY A 58 -0.61 6.92 -10.45
C GLY A 58 -2.07 7.24 -10.07
N ILE A 59 -2.87 7.55 -11.09
CA ILE A 59 -4.26 7.99 -10.94
C ILE A 59 -5.17 6.97 -10.25
N ASP A 60 -5.04 5.69 -10.59
CA ASP A 60 -5.88 4.62 -10.05
C ASP A 60 -5.75 4.51 -8.52
N TRP A 61 -4.54 4.72 -7.99
CA TRP A 61 -4.29 4.67 -6.55
C TRP A 61 -4.85 5.89 -5.82
N VAL A 62 -4.78 7.06 -6.44
CA VAL A 62 -5.36 8.28 -5.89
C VAL A 62 -6.88 8.17 -5.85
N GLU A 63 -7.52 7.74 -6.95
CA GLU A 63 -8.97 7.55 -7.00
C GLU A 63 -9.45 6.48 -6.01
N LEU A 64 -8.71 5.38 -5.85
CA LEU A 64 -9.05 4.36 -4.87
C LEU A 64 -8.99 4.93 -3.45
N ALA A 65 -7.95 5.68 -3.11
CA ALA A 65 -7.80 6.31 -1.80
C ALA A 65 -8.91 7.33 -1.53
N GLU A 66 -9.31 8.11 -2.53
CA GLU A 66 -10.44 9.05 -2.43
C GLU A 66 -11.74 8.33 -2.06
N ARG A 67 -12.08 7.27 -2.79
CA ARG A 67 -13.31 6.48 -2.53
C ARG A 67 -13.29 5.79 -1.17
N GLN A 68 -12.14 5.26 -0.77
CA GLN A 68 -11.98 4.62 0.54
C GLN A 68 -12.11 5.63 1.69
N ASN A 69 -11.54 6.83 1.53
CA ASN A 69 -11.67 7.90 2.51
C ASN A 69 -13.11 8.39 2.63
N GLU A 70 -13.81 8.55 1.51
CA GLU A 70 -15.24 8.90 1.49
C GLU A 70 -16.07 7.88 2.27
N ALA A 71 -15.94 6.59 1.95
CA ALA A 71 -16.66 5.51 2.64
C ALA A 71 -16.35 5.48 4.15
N MET A 72 -15.09 5.64 4.55
CA MET A 72 -14.70 5.71 5.96
C MET A 72 -15.35 6.92 6.68
N MET A 73 -15.43 8.06 6.00
CA MET A 73 -16.05 9.26 6.58
C MET A 73 -17.57 9.12 6.71
N GLU A 74 -18.22 8.44 5.77
CA GLU A 74 -19.64 8.06 5.88
C GLU A 74 -19.89 7.15 7.07
N ASP A 75 -19.06 6.11 7.26
CA ASP A 75 -19.15 5.20 8.40
C ASP A 75 -18.93 5.94 9.73
N LEU A 76 -17.99 6.89 9.77
CA LEU A 76 -17.74 7.72 10.95
C LEU A 76 -18.93 8.63 11.27
N ALA A 77 -19.52 9.28 10.26
CA ALA A 77 -20.69 10.13 10.44
C ALA A 77 -21.87 9.32 10.98
N TRP A 78 -22.12 8.13 10.41
CA TRP A 78 -23.14 7.21 10.91
C TRP A 78 -22.93 6.83 12.39
N ALA A 79 -21.67 6.56 12.78
CA ALA A 79 -21.33 6.21 14.16
C ALA A 79 -21.51 7.38 15.15
N LEU A 80 -21.34 8.63 14.69
CA LEU A 80 -21.48 9.83 15.52
C LEU A 80 -22.93 10.32 15.65
N GLU A 81 -23.82 9.93 14.74
CA GLU A 81 -25.26 10.20 14.83
C GLU A 81 -26.01 9.26 15.80
N LYS A 82 -25.30 8.31 16.42
CA LYS A 82 -25.81 7.31 17.38
C LYS A 82 -25.49 7.68 18.82
#